data_AF-A0A820UED6-F1
#
_entry.id   AF-A0A820UED6-F1
#
_cell.length_a   1.000
_cell.length_b   1.000
_cell.length_c   1.000
_cell.angle_alpha   90.00
_cell.angle_beta   90.00
_cell.angle_gamma   90.00
#
_symmetry.space_group_name_H-M   'P 1'
#
loop_
_entity.id
_entity.type
_entity.pdbx_description
1 polymer ?
#
loop_
_entity_poly.entity_id
_entity_poly.type
_entity_poly.pdbx_seq_one_letter_code
_entity_poly.pdbx_strand_id
1 'polypeptide(L)' 'MLNMRGNQIESHGTEYIADILKIFAELYLKGNQIEKQGAQHIASAVKTNQPSSREGFDEQTVLEVFVEKNKR' A
#
# COMPACT_ATOMS: atom_id res chain seq x y z
N MET A 1 11.04 2.10 3.18
CA MET A 1 10.45 2.92 2.09
C MET A 1 9.94 1.94 1.06
N LEU A 2 8.79 2.17 0.43
CA LEU A 2 8.27 1.33 -0.64
C LEU A 2 7.81 2.19 -1.81
N ASN A 3 8.31 1.92 -3.01
CA ASN A 3 7.95 2.66 -4.22
C ASN A 3 7.00 1.87 -5.11
N MET A 4 5.75 2.33 -5.22
CA MET A 4 4.72 1.72 -6.06
C MET A 4 4.18 2.71 -7.10
N ARG A 5 5.02 3.67 -7.51
CA ARG A 5 4.66 4.68 -8.52
C ARG A 5 4.35 4.02 -9.87
N GLY A 6 3.26 4.46 -10.51
CA GLY A 6 2.93 4.08 -11.89
C GLY A 6 2.37 2.67 -12.05
N ASN A 7 1.78 2.09 -11.01
CA ASN A 7 1.03 0.84 -11.11
C ASN A 7 -0.45 1.11 -11.46
N GLN A 8 -1.20 0.06 -11.77
CA GLN A 8 -2.65 0.12 -11.99
C GLN A 8 -3.38 -0.21 -10.69
N ILE A 9 -3.12 0.56 -9.63
CA ILE A 9 -3.80 0.36 -8.35
C ILE A 9 -5.16 1.01 -8.43
N GLU A 10 -6.20 0.20 -8.42
CA GLU A 10 -7.59 0.62 -8.35
C GLU A 10 -8.07 0.71 -6.89
N SER A 11 -9.33 1.08 -6.69
CA SER A 11 -9.93 1.26 -5.36
C SER A 11 -9.75 0.04 -4.44
N HIS A 12 -9.93 -1.18 -4.95
CA HIS A 12 -9.73 -2.43 -4.17
C HIS A 12 -8.27 -2.66 -3.77
N GLY A 13 -7.33 -2.21 -4.59
CA GLY A 13 -5.90 -2.29 -4.30
C GLY A 13 -5.49 -1.51 -3.05
N THR A 14 -6.22 -0.44 -2.74
CA THR A 14 -5.89 0.44 -1.62
C THR A 14 -6.17 -0.16 -0.24
N GLU A 15 -7.01 -1.20 -0.15
CA GLU A 15 -7.19 -1.96 1.08
C GLU A 15 -5.88 -2.67 1.46
N TYR A 16 -5.18 -3.24 0.49
CA TYR A 16 -3.87 -3.85 0.69
C TYR A 16 -2.78 -2.81 0.99
N ILE A 17 -2.88 -1.61 0.41
CA ILE A 17 -1.99 -0.50 0.77
C ILE A 17 -2.11 -0.17 2.25
N ALA A 18 -3.30 -0.28 2.84
CA ALA A 18 -3.49 0.03 4.25
C ALA A 18 -2.66 -0.86 5.17
N ASP A 19 -2.58 -2.14 4.87
CA ASP A 19 -1.78 -3.10 5.63
C ASP A 19 -0.28 -2.93 5.37
N ILE A 20 0.10 -2.59 4.14
CA ILE A 20 1.48 -2.28 3.77
C ILE A 20 1.97 -1.01 4.49
N LEU A 21 1.11 0.00 4.62
CA LEU A 21 1.45 1.24 5.31
C LEU A 21 1.87 0.99 6.75
N LYS A 22 1.26 0.03 7.47
CA LYS A 22 1.65 -0.34 8.85
C LYS A 22 3.11 -0.80 8.97
N ILE A 23 3.72 -1.24 7.87
CA ILE A 23 5.06 -1.78 7.82
C ILE A 23 6.06 -0.69 7.38
N PHE A 24 5.71 0.09 6.35
CA PHE A 24 6.62 1.07 5.76
C PHE A 24 6.39 2.49 6.28
N ALA A 25 7.48 3.18 6.64
CA ALA A 25 7.43 4.59 7.06
C ALA A 25 7.14 5.56 5.91
N GLU A 26 7.47 5.16 4.67
CA GLU A 26 7.33 6.00 3.47
C GLU A 26 6.85 5.15 2.30
N LEU A 27 5.83 5.64 1.59
CA LEU A 27 5.14 4.92 0.52
C LEU A 27 4.86 5.86 -0.67
N TYR A 28 5.36 5.55 -1.86
CA TYR A 28 5.15 6.37 -3.07
C TYR A 28 4.09 5.75 -3.99
N LEU A 29 2.97 6.46 -4.19
CA LEU A 29 1.81 6.00 -4.98
C LEU A 29 1.49 6.87 -6.19
N LYS A 30 2.40 7.77 -6.59
CA LYS A 30 2.13 8.69 -7.71
C LYS A 30 1.81 7.91 -9.00
N GLY A 31 0.85 8.39 -9.81
CA GLY A 31 0.53 7.77 -11.11
C GLY A 31 -0.24 6.45 -11.02
N ASN A 32 -0.92 6.19 -9.90
CA ASN A 32 -1.89 5.10 -9.75
C ASN A 32 -3.34 5.62 -9.91
N GLN A 33 -4.27 4.74 -10.27
CA GLN A 33 -5.70 5.04 -10.43
C GLN A 33 -6.47 4.92 -9.11
N ILE A 34 -6.05 5.71 -8.11
CA ILE A 34 -6.67 5.68 -6.78
C ILE A 34 -7.90 6.58 -6.77
N GLU A 35 -9.07 5.97 -6.68
CA GLU A 35 -10.33 6.70 -6.53
C GLU A 35 -10.56 7.19 -5.09
N LYS A 36 -11.59 8.02 -4.89
CA LYS A 36 -11.92 8.64 -3.59
C LYS A 36 -12.02 7.62 -2.45
N GLN A 37 -12.67 6.49 -2.69
CA GLN A 37 -12.80 5.42 -1.69
C GLN A 37 -11.44 4.83 -1.32
N GLY A 38 -10.55 4.67 -2.29
CA GLY A 38 -9.23 4.15 -2.00
C GLY A 38 -8.33 5.12 -1.24
N ALA A 39 -8.45 6.43 -1.53
CA ALA A 39 -7.80 7.47 -0.74
C ALA A 39 -8.27 7.48 0.73
N GLN A 40 -9.55 7.16 1.01
CA GLN A 40 -10.08 7.06 2.37
C GLN A 40 -9.50 5.88 3.16
N HIS A 41 -9.30 4.73 2.51
CA HIS A 41 -8.64 3.57 3.11
C HIS A 41 -7.19 3.88 3.48
N ILE A 42 -6.45 4.50 2.56
CA ILE A 42 -5.06 4.93 2.79
C ILE A 42 -4.98 5.93 3.95
N ALA A 43 -5.87 6.93 4.00
CA ALA A 43 -5.90 7.91 5.08
C ALA A 43 -6.18 7.27 6.45
N SER A 44 -7.04 6.24 6.50
CA SER A 44 -7.32 5.49 7.72
C SER A 44 -6.13 4.63 8.17
N ALA A 45 -5.40 4.06 7.21
CA ALA A 45 -4.18 3.30 7.47
C ALA A 45 -3.06 4.15 8.04
N VAL A 46 -2.83 5.34 7.47
CA VAL A 46 -1.81 6.29 7.96
C VAL A 46 -2.06 6.66 9.42
N LYS A 47 -3.33 6.86 9.81
CA LYS A 47 -3.71 7.19 11.21
C LYS A 47 -3.44 6.06 12.20
N THR A 48 -3.41 4.81 11.75
CA THR A 48 -3.26 3.62 12.60
C THR A 48 -1.85 3.03 12.55
N ASN A 49 -0.96 3.59 11.73
CA ASN A 49 0.39 3.11 11.51
C ASN A 49 1.26 3.26 12.77
N GLN A 50 1.51 2.14 13.48
CA GLN A 50 2.41 2.10 14.62
C GLN A 50 3.76 1.44 14.25
N PRO A 51 4.90 2.10 14.52
CA PRO A 51 6.24 1.62 14.17
C PRO A 51 6.69 0.24 14.66
N SER A 52 5.98 -0.34 15.65
CA SER A 52 6.43 -1.47 16.46
C SER A 52 6.16 -2.84 15.84
N SER A 53 5.38 -2.94 14.76
CA SER A 53 5.00 -4.23 14.13
C SER A 53 5.90 -4.65 12.95
N ARG A 54 7.15 -4.19 12.90
CA ARG A 54 8.01 -4.20 11.70
C ARG A 54 8.85 -5.46 11.46
N GLU A 55 8.81 -6.46 12.33
CA GLU A 55 9.69 -7.63 12.19
C GLU A 55 9.22 -8.58 11.08
N GLY A 56 10.05 -8.78 10.05
CA GLY A 56 9.95 -9.92 9.13
C GLY A 56 9.40 -9.70 7.72
N PHE A 57 9.06 -8.47 7.31
CA PHE A 57 8.55 -8.19 5.96
C PHE A 57 9.60 -7.47 5.11
N ASP A 58 9.99 -8.08 3.98
CA ASP A 58 10.84 -7.42 2.97
C ASP A 58 9.99 -6.69 1.90
N GLU A 59 10.59 -5.69 1.26
CA GLU A 59 9.96 -4.85 0.23
C GLU A 59 9.54 -5.65 -1.01
N GLN A 60 10.31 -6.68 -1.36
CA GLN A 60 10.15 -7.50 -2.57
C GLN A 60 8.87 -8.35 -2.49
N THR A 61 8.67 -9.01 -1.36
CA THR A 61 7.51 -9.86 -1.06
C THR A 61 6.22 -9.06 -1.10
N VAL A 62 6.27 -7.84 -0.58
CA VAL A 62 5.12 -6.94 -0.57
C VAL A 62 4.76 -6.49 -1.98
N LEU A 63 5.75 -6.14 -2.81
CA LEU A 63 5.53 -5.80 -4.22
C LEU A 63 4.93 -6.96 -5.00
N GLU A 64 5.44 -8.18 -4.85
CA GLU A 64 4.93 -9.36 -5.58
C GLU A 64 3.48 -9.67 -5.22
N VAL A 65 3.17 -9.79 -3.92
CA VAL A 65 1.81 -10.06 -3.43
C VAL A 65 0.84 -8.98 -3.90
N PHE A 66 1.29 -7.72 -3.88
CA PHE A 66 0.47 -6.59 -4.27
C PHE A 66 0.21 -6.57 -5.79
N VAL A 67 1.24 -6.80 -6.60
CA VAL A 67 1.11 -6.86 -8.08
C VAL A 67 0.23 -8.03 -8.50
N GLU A 68 0.31 -9.19 -7.86
CA GLU A 68 -0.57 -10.33 -8.16
C GLU A 68 -2.03 -10.06 -7.81
N LYS A 69 -2.28 -9.43 -6.65
CA LYS A 69 -3.64 -9.16 -6.16
C LYS A 69 -4.34 -8.02 -6.90
N ASN A 70 -3.60 -7.10 -7.52
CA ASN A 70 -4.14 -5.98 -8.31
C ASN A 70 -4.28 -6.28 -9.82
N LYS A 71 -3.85 -7.46 -10.29
CA LYS A 71 -3.94 -7.88 -11.69
C LYS A 71 -5.25 -8.60 -12.05
N ARG A 72 -6.24 -8.64 -11.15
CA ARG A 72 -7.52 -9.34 -11.36
C ARG A 72 -8.69 -8.39 -11.43
#